data_AF-A0A931L7G8-F1
#
_entry.id   AF-A0A931L7G8-F1
#
_cell.length_a   1.000
_cell.length_b   1.000
_cell.length_c   1.000
_cell.angle_alpha   90.00
_cell.angle_beta   90.00
_cell.angle_gamma   90.00
#
_symmetry.space_group_name_H-M   'P 1'
#
loop_
_entity.id
_entity.type
_entity.pdbx_description
1 polymer ?
#
loop_
_entity_poly.entity_id
_entity_poly.type
_entity_poly.pdbx_seq_one_letter_code
_entity_poly.pdbx_strand_id
1 'polypeptide(L)'
;MKNLVVAALSFAAVALGAAHAAPQPIVGGSTAVSLTSQASNALAGFGIAFAPINGSPGAPGVVLFDITGGVLDLTTLAGTIEHAGAGVSLTRNDQQAVASNLLIDTVAQQVFADVTFDSDITDAVAPVSIATNTAIFDFDLATFDLTQLGNLANPQLPLFLSAGLIALLDTQFDVQVPADFQFASAATAPEVANGVVPLPGALGLFALGAGVFGFAARRKAA
;
A
#
# COMPACT_ATOMS: atom_id res chain seq x y z
N MET A 1 -22.73 -1.35 73.54
CA MET A 1 -22.15 -2.09 72.41
C MET A 1 -22.79 -1.52 71.15
N LYS A 2 -22.07 -0.68 70.40
CA LYS A 2 -22.59 0.04 69.22
C LYS A 2 -22.10 -0.70 67.98
N ASN A 3 -23.01 -1.38 67.28
CA ASN A 3 -22.69 -2.09 66.04
C ASN A 3 -22.73 -1.08 64.89
N LEU A 4 -21.57 -0.79 64.31
CA LEU A 4 -21.45 0.03 63.11
C LEU A 4 -21.65 -0.89 61.90
N VAL A 5 -22.77 -0.73 61.19
CA VAL A 5 -23.06 -1.42 59.94
C VAL A 5 -22.23 -0.77 58.84
N VAL A 6 -21.25 -1.50 58.31
CA VAL A 6 -20.45 -1.09 57.15
C VAL A 6 -21.22 -1.45 55.89
N ALA A 7 -21.78 -0.44 55.22
CA ALA A 7 -22.39 -0.58 53.91
C ALA A 7 -21.29 -0.62 52.84
N ALA A 8 -21.04 -1.80 52.28
CA ALA A 8 -20.15 -1.98 51.13
C ALA A 8 -20.87 -1.51 49.85
N LEU A 9 -20.46 -0.36 49.31
CA LEU A 9 -20.84 0.06 47.96
C LEU A 9 -20.07 -0.79 46.94
N SER A 10 -20.77 -1.71 46.27
CA SER A 10 -20.24 -2.44 45.12
C SER A 10 -20.27 -1.53 43.89
N PHE A 11 -19.11 -1.01 43.47
CA PHE A 11 -18.94 -0.37 42.17
C PHE A 11 -18.96 -1.46 41.09
N ALA A 12 -20.08 -1.58 40.36
CA ALA A 12 -20.13 -2.39 39.15
C ALA A 12 -19.35 -1.65 38.04
N ALA A 13 -18.13 -2.10 37.77
CA ALA A 13 -17.36 -1.64 36.63
C ALA A 13 -18.05 -2.12 35.34
N VAL A 14 -18.76 -1.22 34.67
CA VAL A 14 -19.26 -1.46 33.31
C VAL A 14 -18.05 -1.44 32.39
N ALA A 15 -17.62 -2.63 31.96
CA ALA A 15 -16.61 -2.77 30.92
C ALA A 15 -17.20 -2.33 29.58
N LEU A 16 -17.03 -1.04 29.25
CA LEU A 16 -17.17 -0.53 27.90
C LEU A 16 -16.03 -1.12 27.08
N GLY A 17 -16.24 -2.31 26.52
CA GLY A 17 -15.33 -2.87 25.52
C GLY A 17 -15.28 -1.92 24.34
N ALA A 18 -14.07 -1.50 23.94
CA ALA A 18 -13.89 -0.72 22.73
C ALA A 18 -14.43 -1.51 21.54
N ALA A 19 -15.56 -1.08 20.99
CA ALA A 19 -16.10 -1.64 19.77
C ALA A 19 -15.06 -1.42 18.67
N HIS A 20 -14.34 -2.47 18.29
CA HIS A 20 -13.49 -2.43 17.11
C HIS A 20 -14.40 -2.31 15.89
N ALA A 21 -14.07 -1.36 15.02
CA ALA A 21 -14.75 -1.25 13.74
C ALA A 21 -14.52 -2.56 12.98
N ALA A 22 -15.60 -3.21 12.54
CA ALA A 22 -15.47 -4.39 11.71
C ALA A 22 -14.76 -3.99 10.39
N PRO A 23 -13.87 -4.83 9.84
CA PRO A 23 -13.28 -4.60 8.54
C PRO A 23 -14.36 -4.33 7.48
N GLN A 24 -14.14 -3.32 6.65
CA GLN A 24 -15.10 -2.86 5.65
C GLN A 24 -14.63 -3.25 4.24
N PRO A 25 -15.54 -3.67 3.34
CA PRO A 25 -15.18 -3.88 1.94
C PRO A 25 -14.83 -2.54 1.28
N ILE A 26 -13.74 -2.53 0.53
CA ILE A 26 -13.30 -1.39 -0.26
C ILE A 26 -13.43 -1.74 -1.75
N VAL A 27 -14.02 -0.83 -2.52
CA VAL A 27 -14.19 -0.95 -3.96
C VAL A 27 -14.17 0.47 -4.50
N GLY A 28 -13.12 0.82 -5.26
CA GLY A 28 -12.86 2.18 -5.73
C GLY A 28 -11.75 2.90 -4.98
N GLY A 29 -11.40 4.08 -5.49
CA GLY A 29 -10.17 4.79 -5.15
C GLY A 29 -8.97 4.30 -5.96
N SER A 30 -7.78 4.77 -5.59
CA SER A 30 -6.56 4.45 -6.32
C SER A 30 -5.34 4.32 -5.40
N THR A 31 -4.37 3.53 -5.85
CA THR A 31 -3.00 3.51 -5.32
C THR A 31 -2.08 4.22 -6.30
N ALA A 32 -1.42 5.28 -5.85
CA ALA A 32 -0.39 5.99 -6.58
C ALA A 32 0.97 5.34 -6.35
N VAL A 33 1.74 5.16 -7.41
CA VAL A 33 3.12 4.64 -7.37
C VAL A 33 4.02 5.54 -8.19
N SER A 34 5.16 5.91 -7.62
CA SER A 34 6.23 6.65 -8.29
C SER A 34 7.52 5.87 -8.18
N LEU A 35 8.20 5.62 -9.29
CA LEU A 35 9.57 5.11 -9.24
C LEU A 35 10.48 6.13 -8.53
N THR A 36 11.42 5.64 -7.73
CA THR A 36 12.46 6.51 -7.19
C THR A 36 13.43 6.88 -8.31
N SER A 37 14.08 8.04 -8.20
CA SER A 37 15.13 8.43 -9.16
C SER A 37 16.30 7.44 -9.17
N GLN A 38 16.60 6.83 -8.03
CA GLN A 38 17.58 5.76 -7.92
C GLN A 38 17.15 4.54 -8.74
N ALA A 39 15.89 4.10 -8.60
CA ALA A 39 15.34 2.98 -9.35
C ALA A 39 15.30 3.23 -10.85
N SER A 40 14.78 4.39 -11.27
CA SER A 40 14.73 4.73 -12.69
C SER A 40 16.12 4.77 -13.33
N ASN A 41 17.12 5.31 -12.63
CA ASN A 41 18.49 5.37 -13.12
C ASN A 41 19.14 3.98 -13.16
N ALA A 42 18.90 3.13 -12.16
CA ALA A 42 19.42 1.77 -12.13
C ALA A 42 18.83 0.94 -13.28
N LEU A 43 17.50 0.96 -13.44
CA LEU A 43 16.81 0.26 -14.54
C LEU A 43 17.32 0.71 -15.90
N ALA A 44 17.46 2.02 -16.12
CA ALA A 44 18.03 2.57 -17.35
C ALA A 44 19.49 2.10 -17.55
N GLY A 45 20.29 2.06 -16.49
CA GLY A 45 21.67 1.55 -16.52
C GLY A 45 21.76 0.07 -16.90
N PHE A 46 20.75 -0.74 -16.55
CA PHE A 46 20.65 -2.14 -16.95
C PHE A 46 19.98 -2.35 -18.32
N GLY A 47 19.47 -1.28 -18.94
CA GLY A 47 18.69 -1.36 -20.18
C GLY A 47 17.30 -1.98 -19.98
N ILE A 48 16.75 -1.89 -18.77
CA ILE A 48 15.41 -2.38 -18.44
C ILE A 48 14.42 -1.22 -18.59
N ALA A 49 13.42 -1.41 -19.45
CA ALA A 49 12.26 -0.53 -19.55
C ALA A 49 11.19 -0.96 -18.54
N PHE A 50 10.67 0.01 -17.78
CA PHE A 50 9.52 -0.17 -16.91
C PHE A 50 8.26 0.39 -17.56
N ALA A 51 7.17 -0.36 -17.55
CA ALA A 51 5.87 0.14 -17.98
C ALA A 51 4.73 -0.40 -17.11
N PRO A 52 3.77 0.45 -16.71
CA PRO A 52 2.60 0.00 -15.97
C PRO A 52 1.63 -0.77 -16.87
N ILE A 53 0.87 -1.68 -16.27
CA ILE A 53 -0.19 -2.47 -16.91
C ILE A 53 -1.52 -2.04 -16.30
N ASN A 54 -2.46 -1.61 -17.14
CA ASN A 54 -3.77 -1.09 -16.71
C ASN A 54 -3.67 0.01 -15.62
N GLY A 55 -2.57 0.76 -15.63
CA GLY A 55 -2.40 1.96 -14.81
C GLY A 55 -2.83 3.21 -15.58
N SER A 56 -3.39 4.18 -14.87
CA SER A 56 -3.73 5.49 -15.42
C SER A 56 -2.66 6.53 -15.05
N PRO A 57 -2.44 7.56 -15.89
CA PRO A 57 -1.49 8.62 -15.57
C PRO A 57 -1.99 9.47 -14.40
N GLY A 58 -1.12 9.70 -13.40
CA GLY A 58 -1.36 10.62 -12.29
C GLY A 58 -0.63 11.94 -12.45
N ALA A 59 -0.04 12.44 -11.36
CA ALA A 59 0.94 13.54 -11.42
C ALA A 59 2.18 13.15 -12.25
N PRO A 60 3.02 14.10 -12.70
CA PRO A 60 4.22 13.78 -13.46
C PRO A 60 5.11 12.75 -12.74
N GLY A 61 5.38 11.61 -13.38
CA GLY A 61 6.17 10.51 -12.80
C GLY A 61 5.40 9.55 -11.90
N VAL A 62 4.08 9.77 -11.72
CA VAL A 62 3.20 8.95 -10.90
C VAL A 62 2.23 8.15 -11.79
N VAL A 63 2.11 6.87 -11.49
CA VAL A 63 1.10 5.98 -12.06
C VAL A 63 0.04 5.70 -11.00
N LEU A 64 -1.22 5.70 -11.40
CA LEU A 64 -2.36 5.33 -10.56
C LEU A 64 -2.85 3.93 -10.93
N PHE A 65 -3.10 3.09 -9.93
CA PHE A 65 -3.73 1.80 -10.07
C PHE A 65 -5.07 1.82 -9.35
N ASP A 66 -6.15 1.54 -10.07
CA ASP A 66 -7.49 1.56 -9.50
C ASP A 66 -7.68 0.40 -8.52
N ILE A 67 -8.36 0.67 -7.40
CA ILE A 67 -8.68 -0.32 -6.40
C ILE A 67 -9.95 -1.04 -6.82
N THR A 68 -9.81 -2.33 -7.13
CA THR A 68 -10.88 -3.19 -7.63
C THR A 68 -11.63 -3.92 -6.51
N GLY A 69 -11.03 -4.04 -5.33
CA GLY A 69 -11.56 -4.83 -4.22
C GLY A 69 -10.69 -4.78 -2.98
N GLY A 70 -11.01 -5.68 -2.04
CA GLY A 70 -10.30 -5.83 -0.77
C GLY A 70 -11.18 -5.54 0.45
N VAL A 71 -10.57 -5.68 1.63
CA VAL A 71 -11.21 -5.47 2.93
C VAL A 71 -10.23 -4.76 3.85
N LEU A 72 -10.65 -3.66 4.47
CA LEU A 72 -9.78 -2.85 5.33
C LEU A 72 -10.48 -2.49 6.65
N ASP A 73 -9.81 -2.68 7.77
CA ASP A 73 -10.18 -2.00 9.02
C ASP A 73 -9.69 -0.56 8.93
N LEU A 74 -10.60 0.40 8.80
CA LEU A 74 -10.28 1.82 8.62
C LEU A 74 -9.65 2.48 9.87
N THR A 75 -9.65 1.79 11.01
CA THR A 75 -9.05 2.27 12.27
C THR A 75 -7.58 1.87 12.35
N THR A 76 -7.29 0.60 12.02
CA THR A 76 -5.95 0.02 12.13
C THR A 76 -5.21 -0.02 10.79
N LEU A 77 -5.93 0.24 9.69
CA LEU A 77 -5.51 0.03 8.30
C LEU A 77 -5.10 -1.42 8.00
N ALA A 78 -5.49 -2.39 8.84
CA ALA A 78 -5.20 -3.80 8.64
C ALA A 78 -6.17 -4.42 7.63
N GLY A 79 -5.65 -5.15 6.65
CA GLY A 79 -6.45 -5.86 5.66
C GLY A 79 -5.75 -6.01 4.31
N THR A 80 -6.54 -6.08 3.25
CA THR A 80 -6.07 -6.26 1.87
C THR A 80 -6.67 -5.23 0.93
N ILE A 81 -5.91 -4.88 -0.11
CA ILE A 81 -6.32 -3.98 -1.20
C ILE A 81 -5.99 -4.66 -2.53
N GLU A 82 -7.00 -4.84 -3.38
CA GLU A 82 -6.88 -5.60 -4.63
C GLU A 82 -6.86 -4.68 -5.85
N HIS A 83 -5.93 -4.94 -6.76
CA HIS A 83 -5.80 -4.27 -8.06
C HIS A 83 -5.82 -5.32 -9.20
N ALA A 84 -6.95 -6.00 -9.37
CA ALA A 84 -7.12 -7.05 -10.36
C ALA A 84 -6.86 -6.54 -11.78
N GLY A 85 -6.08 -7.30 -12.56
CA GLY A 85 -5.68 -6.94 -13.92
C GLY A 85 -4.66 -5.79 -14.01
N ALA A 86 -4.36 -5.08 -12.93
CA ALA A 86 -3.29 -4.09 -12.89
C ALA A 86 -1.94 -4.73 -12.59
N GLY A 87 -0.86 -4.03 -12.94
CA GLY A 87 0.48 -4.58 -12.77
C GLY A 87 1.60 -3.70 -13.29
N VAL A 88 2.78 -4.30 -13.40
CA VAL A 88 3.98 -3.70 -13.94
C VAL A 88 4.69 -4.69 -14.86
N SER A 89 5.31 -4.16 -15.90
CA SER A 89 6.18 -4.91 -16.81
C SER A 89 7.61 -4.37 -16.74
N LEU A 90 8.56 -5.30 -16.80
CA LEU A 90 9.99 -5.04 -16.93
C LEU A 90 10.44 -5.70 -18.23
N THR A 91 10.93 -4.91 -19.17
CA THR A 91 11.37 -5.40 -20.48
C THR A 91 12.85 -5.12 -20.67
N ARG A 92 13.64 -6.12 -21.08
CA ARG A 92 15.06 -6.00 -21.40
C ARG A 92 15.33 -6.72 -22.71
N ASN A 93 15.73 -5.99 -23.75
CA ASN A 93 15.79 -6.53 -25.11
C ASN A 93 14.43 -7.14 -25.50
N ASP A 94 14.43 -8.41 -25.92
CA ASP A 94 13.21 -9.15 -26.26
C ASP A 94 12.64 -9.96 -25.07
N GLN A 95 13.20 -9.82 -23.87
CA GLN A 95 12.70 -10.50 -22.67
C GLN A 95 11.76 -9.60 -21.89
N GLN A 96 10.67 -10.16 -21.36
CA GLN A 96 9.71 -9.43 -20.54
C GLN A 96 9.27 -10.22 -19.31
N ALA A 97 9.35 -9.58 -18.15
CA ALA A 97 8.68 -10.04 -16.93
C ALA A 97 7.45 -9.16 -16.67
N VAL A 98 6.35 -9.79 -16.31
CA VAL A 98 5.10 -9.11 -15.95
C VAL A 98 4.70 -9.55 -14.56
N ALA A 99 4.51 -8.58 -13.66
CA ALA A 99 3.87 -8.78 -12.37
C ALA A 99 2.45 -8.20 -12.46
N SER A 100 1.43 -9.03 -12.32
CA SER A 100 0.01 -8.68 -12.51
C SER A 100 -0.85 -9.07 -11.30
N ASN A 101 -2.09 -8.59 -11.25
CA ASN A 101 -3.04 -8.84 -10.16
C ASN A 101 -2.45 -8.43 -8.80
N LEU A 102 -2.05 -7.16 -8.70
CA LEU A 102 -1.41 -6.67 -7.48
C LEU A 102 -2.36 -6.77 -6.29
N LEU A 103 -1.86 -7.34 -5.19
CA LEU A 103 -2.55 -7.45 -3.91
C LEU A 103 -1.68 -6.83 -2.83
N ILE A 104 -2.16 -5.77 -2.19
CA ILE A 104 -1.48 -5.18 -1.04
C ILE A 104 -2.04 -5.84 0.21
N ASP A 105 -1.20 -6.47 1.01
CA ASP A 105 -1.53 -6.96 2.35
C ASP A 105 -0.87 -6.04 3.38
N THR A 106 -1.68 -5.24 4.06
CA THR A 106 -1.18 -4.28 5.05
C THR A 106 -0.87 -4.91 6.40
N VAL A 107 -1.30 -6.17 6.63
CA VAL A 107 -0.97 -6.95 7.83
C VAL A 107 0.41 -7.58 7.66
N ALA A 108 0.64 -8.23 6.51
CA ALA A 108 1.96 -8.76 6.15
C ALA A 108 2.95 -7.65 5.79
N GLN A 109 2.45 -6.46 5.42
CA GLN A 109 3.20 -5.33 4.90
C GLN A 109 3.97 -5.66 3.62
N GLN A 110 3.26 -6.35 2.72
CA GLN A 110 3.80 -6.87 1.47
C GLN A 110 2.86 -6.57 0.32
N VAL A 111 3.43 -6.45 -0.87
CA VAL A 111 2.69 -6.43 -2.14
C VAL A 111 2.94 -7.75 -2.83
N PHE A 112 1.87 -8.45 -3.16
CA PHE A 112 1.87 -9.70 -3.89
C PHE A 112 1.46 -9.49 -5.35
N ALA A 113 1.93 -10.37 -6.23
CA ALA A 113 1.53 -10.41 -7.62
C ALA A 113 1.68 -11.80 -8.23
N ASP A 114 1.01 -12.02 -9.36
CA ASP A 114 1.28 -13.12 -10.27
C ASP A 114 2.38 -12.72 -11.25
N VAL A 115 3.44 -13.51 -11.32
CA VAL A 115 4.62 -13.23 -12.14
C VAL A 115 4.67 -14.17 -13.33
N THR A 116 4.63 -13.60 -14.52
CA THR A 116 4.87 -14.30 -15.79
C THR A 116 6.13 -13.78 -16.46
N PHE A 117 6.77 -14.64 -17.24
CA PHE A 117 7.96 -14.30 -17.99
C PHE A 117 7.84 -14.77 -19.43
N ASP A 118 8.25 -13.91 -20.32
CA ASP A 118 8.41 -14.17 -21.73
C ASP A 118 9.89 -14.01 -22.08
N SER A 119 10.50 -15.09 -22.55
CA SER A 119 11.91 -15.09 -22.93
C SER A 119 12.16 -14.42 -24.29
N ASP A 120 11.13 -14.27 -25.11
CA ASP A 120 11.21 -13.63 -26.42
C ASP A 120 9.81 -13.13 -26.84
N ILE A 121 9.53 -11.85 -26.55
CA ILE A 121 8.27 -11.18 -26.89
C ILE A 121 8.05 -11.03 -28.40
N THR A 122 9.05 -11.35 -29.23
CA THR A 122 8.93 -11.32 -30.70
C THR A 122 8.42 -12.65 -31.25
N ASP A 123 8.52 -13.73 -30.47
CA ASP A 123 7.95 -15.03 -30.79
C ASP A 123 6.50 -15.12 -30.28
N ALA A 124 5.65 -15.89 -30.95
CA ALA A 124 4.26 -16.09 -30.56
C ALA A 124 4.10 -17.13 -29.43
N VAL A 125 5.15 -17.38 -28.65
CA VAL A 125 5.14 -18.31 -27.52
C VAL A 125 4.41 -17.67 -26.36
N ALA A 126 3.52 -18.42 -25.73
CA ALA A 126 2.78 -17.91 -24.58
C ALA A 126 3.74 -17.67 -23.39
N PRO A 127 3.62 -16.54 -22.65
CA PRO A 127 4.39 -16.31 -21.45
C PRO A 127 4.21 -17.43 -20.42
N VAL A 128 5.29 -17.76 -19.71
CA VAL A 128 5.32 -18.81 -18.70
C VAL A 128 5.04 -18.18 -17.33
N SER A 129 4.10 -18.74 -16.57
CA SER A 129 3.92 -18.37 -15.16
C SER A 129 5.08 -18.93 -14.33
N ILE A 130 5.83 -18.02 -13.69
CA ILE A 130 6.95 -18.38 -12.82
C ILE A 130 6.48 -18.50 -11.37
N ALA A 131 5.59 -17.59 -10.94
CA ALA A 131 5.06 -17.58 -9.59
C ALA A 131 3.64 -17.02 -9.57
N THR A 132 2.83 -17.46 -8.62
CA THR A 132 1.47 -16.95 -8.36
C THR A 132 1.40 -16.44 -6.94
N ASN A 133 0.76 -15.28 -6.73
CA ASN A 133 0.64 -14.65 -5.42
C ASN A 133 1.98 -14.60 -4.66
N THR A 134 3.05 -14.15 -5.33
CA THR A 134 4.38 -14.05 -4.74
C THR A 134 4.60 -12.64 -4.22
N ALA A 135 5.21 -12.49 -3.05
CA ALA A 135 5.60 -11.18 -2.55
C ALA A 135 6.65 -10.57 -3.50
N ILE A 136 6.36 -9.39 -4.04
CA ILE A 136 7.23 -8.64 -4.94
C ILE A 136 7.82 -7.38 -4.29
N PHE A 137 7.10 -6.81 -3.32
CA PHE A 137 7.59 -5.67 -2.54
C PHE A 137 7.30 -5.86 -1.06
N ASP A 138 8.20 -5.34 -0.23
CA ASP A 138 8.04 -5.15 1.20
C ASP A 138 7.89 -3.65 1.50
N PHE A 139 7.13 -3.31 2.53
CA PHE A 139 7.02 -1.94 3.04
C PHE A 139 6.91 -1.93 4.57
N ASP A 140 7.03 -0.76 5.17
CA ASP A 140 6.89 -0.57 6.61
C ASP A 140 5.92 0.57 6.92
N LEU A 141 4.81 0.25 7.59
CA LEU A 141 3.83 1.22 8.06
C LEU A 141 4.17 1.78 9.44
N ALA A 142 5.02 1.11 10.23
CA ALA A 142 5.31 1.50 11.60
C ALA A 142 6.11 2.80 11.69
N THR A 143 6.89 3.12 10.65
CA THR A 143 7.73 4.31 10.56
C THR A 143 7.06 5.47 9.82
N PHE A 144 5.82 5.28 9.34
CA PHE A 144 5.20 6.19 8.39
C PHE A 144 4.09 7.07 9.01
N ASP A 145 4.01 8.33 8.58
CA ASP A 145 2.94 9.22 8.97
C ASP A 145 1.67 8.91 8.18
N LEU A 146 0.64 8.39 8.86
CA LEU A 146 -0.63 8.00 8.24
C LEU A 146 -1.33 9.16 7.51
N THR A 147 -1.03 10.42 7.85
CA THR A 147 -1.58 11.59 7.15
C THR A 147 -1.06 11.70 5.71
N GLN A 148 0.09 11.09 5.41
CA GLN A 148 0.69 11.11 4.07
C GLN A 148 0.24 9.95 3.19
N LEU A 149 -0.39 8.91 3.76
CA LEU A 149 -0.82 7.73 2.98
C LEU A 149 -1.82 8.08 1.88
N GLY A 150 -2.69 9.06 2.11
CA GLY A 150 -3.71 9.48 1.15
C GLY A 150 -3.25 10.50 0.10
N ASN A 151 -2.00 10.97 0.16
CA ASN A 151 -1.51 12.00 -0.77
C ASN A 151 -1.06 11.37 -2.10
N LEU A 152 -2.04 11.07 -2.98
CA LEU A 152 -1.79 10.46 -4.29
C LEU A 152 -0.88 11.30 -5.21
N ALA A 153 -0.79 12.61 -4.98
CA ALA A 153 0.08 13.50 -5.77
C ALA A 153 1.55 13.46 -5.34
N ASN A 154 1.84 12.98 -4.13
CA ASN A 154 3.18 12.87 -3.58
C ASN A 154 3.30 11.56 -2.77
N PRO A 155 3.40 10.41 -3.44
CA PRO A 155 3.53 9.12 -2.76
C PRO A 155 4.84 9.06 -1.98
N GLN A 156 4.78 8.67 -0.70
CA GLN A 156 5.98 8.61 0.16
C GLN A 156 6.20 7.26 0.87
N LEU A 157 5.26 6.32 0.82
CA LEU A 157 5.44 4.99 1.43
C LEU A 157 6.51 4.23 0.65
N PRO A 158 7.71 3.98 1.21
CA PRO A 158 8.76 3.31 0.45
C PRO A 158 8.39 1.86 0.15
N LEU A 159 8.64 1.44 -1.09
CA LEU A 159 8.51 0.05 -1.55
C LEU A 159 9.91 -0.50 -1.82
N PHE A 160 10.28 -1.55 -1.09
CA PHE A 160 11.53 -2.28 -1.24
C PHE A 160 11.29 -3.56 -2.00
N LEU A 161 12.24 -4.00 -2.82
CA LEU A 161 12.12 -5.28 -3.53
C LEU A 161 12.16 -6.43 -2.52
N SER A 162 11.25 -7.39 -2.68
CA SER A 162 11.29 -8.60 -1.87
C SER A 162 12.49 -9.46 -2.24
N ALA A 163 12.94 -10.29 -1.29
CA ALA A 163 14.00 -11.27 -1.56
C ALA A 163 13.65 -12.22 -2.72
N GLY A 164 12.37 -12.58 -2.86
CA GLY A 164 11.90 -13.44 -3.94
C GLY A 164 12.02 -12.79 -5.31
N LEU A 165 11.67 -11.50 -5.42
CA LEU A 165 11.81 -10.77 -6.67
C LEU A 165 13.28 -10.50 -7.01
N ILE A 166 14.13 -10.19 -6.02
CA ILE A 166 15.57 -10.02 -6.25
C ILE A 166 16.18 -11.30 -6.85
N ALA A 167 15.86 -12.47 -6.29
CA ALA A 167 16.34 -13.75 -6.84
C ALA A 167 15.84 -14.00 -8.27
N LEU A 168 14.61 -13.59 -8.58
CA LEU A 168 14.05 -13.70 -9.93
C LEU A 168 14.76 -12.76 -10.92
N LEU A 169 15.03 -11.51 -10.53
CA LEU A 169 15.76 -10.55 -11.37
C LEU A 169 17.19 -11.02 -11.65
N ASP A 170 17.87 -11.57 -10.65
CA ASP A 170 19.21 -12.15 -10.81
C ASP A 170 19.17 -13.35 -11.78
N THR A 171 18.21 -14.27 -11.58
CA THR A 171 18.12 -15.49 -12.40
C THR A 171 17.69 -15.22 -13.85
N GLN A 172 16.70 -14.34 -14.06
CA GLN A 172 16.08 -14.14 -15.37
C GLN A 172 16.75 -13.01 -16.17
N PHE A 173 17.20 -11.96 -15.49
CA PHE A 173 17.79 -10.79 -16.14
C PHE A 173 19.28 -10.64 -15.87
N ASP A 174 19.95 -11.48 -15.05
CA ASP A 174 21.36 -11.32 -14.67
C ASP A 174 21.62 -9.93 -14.08
N VAL A 175 20.72 -9.49 -13.19
CA VAL A 175 20.78 -8.20 -12.51
C VAL A 175 20.87 -8.39 -11.00
N GLN A 176 21.99 -7.96 -10.43
CA GLN A 176 22.20 -7.95 -8.99
C GLN A 176 21.67 -6.65 -8.38
N VAL A 177 20.66 -6.77 -7.52
CA VAL A 177 20.07 -5.63 -6.80
C VAL A 177 20.35 -5.77 -5.30
N PRO A 178 20.78 -4.69 -4.62
CA PRO A 178 20.93 -4.70 -3.16
C PRO A 178 19.62 -5.01 -2.43
N ALA A 179 19.71 -5.65 -1.27
CA ALA A 179 18.52 -6.03 -0.48
C ALA A 179 17.75 -4.83 0.09
N ASP A 180 18.40 -3.68 0.27
CA ASP A 180 17.84 -2.43 0.78
C ASP A 180 17.42 -1.46 -0.34
N PHE A 181 17.34 -1.96 -1.58
CA PHE A 181 17.03 -1.13 -2.72
C PHE A 181 15.57 -0.68 -2.73
N GLN A 182 15.34 0.62 -2.52
CA GLN A 182 14.03 1.22 -2.65
C GLN A 182 13.66 1.41 -4.12
N PHE A 183 12.71 0.61 -4.59
CA PHE A 183 12.26 0.61 -5.97
C PHE A 183 11.31 1.77 -6.27
N ALA A 184 10.35 2.00 -5.39
CA ALA A 184 9.30 2.98 -5.60
C ALA A 184 8.84 3.61 -4.28
N SER A 185 7.96 4.59 -4.41
CA SER A 185 7.14 5.12 -3.34
C SER A 185 5.68 4.98 -3.70
N ALA A 186 4.83 4.72 -2.70
CA ALA A 186 3.39 4.56 -2.87
C ALA A 186 2.56 5.50 -1.98
N ALA A 187 1.30 5.67 -2.36
CA ALA A 187 0.23 6.25 -1.56
C ALA A 187 -1.08 5.56 -1.96
N THR A 188 -2.00 5.37 -1.03
CA THR A 188 -3.28 4.69 -1.28
C THR A 188 -4.45 5.47 -0.68
N ALA A 189 -5.52 5.61 -1.45
CA ALA A 189 -6.74 6.29 -1.04
C ALA A 189 -7.94 5.39 -1.38
N PRO A 190 -8.24 4.38 -0.54
CA PRO A 190 -9.35 3.46 -0.78
C PRO A 190 -10.72 4.11 -0.54
N GLU A 191 -11.69 3.72 -1.35
CA GLU A 191 -13.10 4.10 -1.18
C GLU A 191 -13.91 2.92 -0.64
N VAL A 192 -14.81 3.19 0.32
CA VAL A 192 -15.66 2.16 0.93
C VAL A 192 -16.85 1.86 0.01
N ALA A 193 -17.06 0.58 -0.30
CA ALA A 193 -17.96 0.12 -1.36
C ALA A 193 -19.42 0.61 -1.25
N ASN A 194 -19.88 1.02 -0.06
CA ASN A 194 -21.28 1.39 0.17
C ASN A 194 -21.53 2.90 0.26
N GLY A 195 -20.52 3.77 0.21
CA GLY A 195 -20.68 5.23 0.35
C GLY A 195 -21.32 5.72 1.66
N VAL A 196 -21.86 4.82 2.48
CA VAL A 196 -22.36 5.07 3.83
C VAL A 196 -21.15 5.22 4.72
N VAL A 197 -20.63 6.44 4.80
CA VAL A 197 -19.71 6.84 5.86
C VAL A 197 -20.46 6.64 7.19
N PRO A 198 -20.09 5.67 8.05
CA PRO A 198 -20.78 5.48 9.32
C PRO A 198 -20.45 6.70 10.22
N LEU A 199 -21.40 7.61 10.41
CA LEU A 199 -21.36 8.51 11.57
C LEU A 199 -21.80 7.69 12.80
N PRO A 200 -21.08 7.74 13.95
CA PRO A 200 -20.20 8.80 14.41
C PRO A 200 -18.78 8.30 14.71
N GLY A 201 -18.00 8.04 13.67
CA GLY A 201 -16.51 7.97 13.73
C GLY A 201 -15.82 8.83 12.67
N ALA A 202 -16.60 9.38 11.72
CA ALA A 202 -16.15 10.11 10.53
C ALA A 202 -15.38 11.43 10.79
N LEU A 203 -15.30 11.87 12.05
CA LEU A 203 -14.38 12.94 12.42
C LEU A 203 -12.93 12.46 12.57
N GLY A 204 -12.66 11.16 12.71
CA GLY A 204 -11.30 10.64 12.90
C GLY A 204 -10.39 10.83 11.68
N LEU A 205 -10.86 10.46 10.48
CA LEU A 205 -10.03 10.60 9.27
C LEU A 205 -9.98 12.05 8.74
N PHE A 206 -11.07 12.82 8.84
CA PHE A 206 -11.02 14.25 8.50
C PHE A 206 -10.25 15.09 9.54
N ALA A 207 -10.20 14.68 10.82
CA ALA A 207 -9.39 15.35 11.84
C ALA A 207 -7.90 15.02 11.78
N LEU A 208 -7.50 13.88 11.19
CA LEU A 208 -6.07 13.63 10.90
C LEU A 208 -5.52 14.64 9.89
N GLY A 209 -6.33 15.12 8.94
CA GLY A 209 -5.95 16.20 8.02
C GLY A 209 -6.15 17.63 8.55
N ALA A 210 -7.21 17.87 9.33
CA ALA A 210 -7.58 19.23 9.76
C ALA A 210 -7.04 19.66 11.14
N GLY A 211 -6.61 18.72 11.99
CA GLY A 211 -6.23 18.99 13.38
C GLY A 211 -4.88 19.67 13.60
N VAL A 212 -3.94 19.57 12.65
CA VAL A 212 -2.57 20.09 12.83
C VAL A 212 -2.43 21.55 12.38
N PHE A 213 -3.29 22.05 11.49
CA PHE A 213 -3.20 23.43 10.99
C PHE A 213 -3.84 24.49 11.93
N GLY A 214 -4.56 24.08 12.96
CA GLY A 214 -5.27 25.01 13.86
C GLY A 214 -4.44 25.64 14.99
N PHE A 215 -3.27 25.09 15.35
CA PHE A 215 -2.55 25.52 16.57
C PHE A 215 -1.22 26.26 16.34
N ALA A 216 -0.71 26.33 15.11
CA ALA A 216 0.56 27.01 14.81
C ALA A 216 0.42 28.51 14.50
N ALA A 217 -0.79 29.06 14.34
CA ALA A 217 -0.99 30.45 13.90
C ALA A 217 -1.14 31.49 15.04
N ARG A 218 -0.96 31.14 16.32
CA ARG A 218 -1.16 32.11 17.44
C ARG A 218 0.02 32.21 18.40
N ARG A 219 1.19 32.59 17.88
CA ARG A 219 2.27 33.15 18.72
C ARG A 219 3.18 34.12 17.95
N LYS A 220 2.66 35.32 17.67
CA LYS A 220 3.46 36.56 17.60
C LYS A 220 2.55 37.79 17.62
N ALA A 221 2.22 38.22 18.83
CA ALA A 221 1.82 39.59 19.15
C ALA A 221 2.12 39.79 20.65
N ALA A 222 3.39 40.09 20.93
CA ALA A 222 3.88 40.74 22.13
C ALA A 222 5.21 41.41 21.76
#